data_AF-A0A920PUR0-F1
#
_entry.id   AF-A0A920PUR0-F1
#
_cell.length_a   1.000
_cell.length_b   1.000
_cell.length_c   1.000
_cell.angle_alpha   90.00
_cell.angle_beta   90.00
_cell.angle_gamma   90.00
#
_symmetry.space_group_name_H-M   'P 1'
#
loop_
_entity.id
_entity.type
_entity.pdbx_description
1 polymer ?
#
loop_
_entity_poly.entity_id
_entity_poly.type
_entity_poly.pdbx_seq_one_letter_code
_entity_poly.pdbx_strand_id
1 'polypeptide(L)'
;MGAGPSQNDRPPQPFFQDFFSGTVILEGAVPPVGTRLIACINDCKSGFESEPYVLKLDGTFDQLEVNPKSEGLVGHTISFYLVNRFGRIKALEDVRI
;
A
#
# COMPACT_ATOMS: atom_id res chain seq x y z
N MET A 1 -28.57 -4.33 -35.43
CA MET A 1 -28.14 -3.11 -34.71
C MET A 1 -28.57 -3.26 -33.27
N GLY A 2 -27.63 -3.41 -32.34
CA GLY A 2 -27.90 -3.50 -30.91
C GLY A 2 -26.67 -3.05 -30.16
N ALA A 3 -26.59 -1.75 -29.86
CA ALA A 3 -25.58 -1.19 -28.99
C ALA A 3 -26.15 -1.19 -27.56
N GLY A 4 -25.62 -2.05 -26.70
CA GLY A 4 -25.88 -1.97 -25.26
C GLY A 4 -25.24 -0.70 -24.68
N PRO A 5 -25.82 -0.08 -23.64
CA PRO A 5 -25.29 1.15 -23.06
C PRO A 5 -23.91 0.89 -22.45
N SER A 6 -22.92 1.68 -22.89
CA SER A 6 -21.57 1.72 -22.33
C SER A 6 -21.65 2.06 -20.84
N GLN A 7 -21.23 1.13 -19.97
CA GLN A 7 -20.99 1.42 -18.55
C GLN A 7 -19.97 2.55 -18.46
N ASN A 8 -20.41 3.78 -18.15
CA ASN A 8 -19.50 4.88 -17.87
C ASN A 8 -19.95 5.73 -16.67
N ASP A 9 -20.69 5.11 -15.75
CA ASP A 9 -21.16 5.71 -14.49
C ASP A 9 -20.46 5.05 -13.28
N ARG A 10 -19.13 4.89 -13.37
CA ARG A 10 -18.34 4.67 -12.16
C ARG A 10 -18.30 6.03 -11.45
N PRO A 11 -18.70 6.16 -10.17
CA PRO A 11 -18.50 7.41 -9.43
C PRO A 11 -17.04 7.82 -9.58
N PRO A 12 -16.70 9.13 -9.57
CA PRO A 12 -15.31 9.58 -9.69
C PRO A 12 -14.53 8.94 -8.56
N GLN A 13 -13.89 7.81 -8.85
CA GLN A 13 -13.05 7.14 -7.88
C GLN A 13 -11.91 8.14 -7.66
N PRO A 14 -11.63 8.56 -6.41
CA PRO A 14 -10.43 9.33 -6.15
C PRO A 14 -9.29 8.54 -6.80
N PHE A 15 -8.64 9.15 -7.80
CA PHE A 15 -7.86 8.44 -8.81
C PHE A 15 -6.74 7.56 -8.25
N PHE A 16 -6.41 7.70 -6.96
CA PHE A 16 -5.22 7.14 -6.33
C PHE A 16 -5.46 6.64 -4.92
N GLN A 17 -6.71 6.41 -4.48
CA GLN A 17 -6.94 5.64 -3.25
C GLN A 17 -6.81 4.15 -3.60
N ASP A 18 -5.57 3.70 -3.71
CA ASP A 18 -5.28 2.29 -3.93
C ASP A 18 -5.28 1.55 -2.61
N PHE A 19 -5.97 0.42 -2.61
CA PHE A 19 -6.03 -0.49 -1.50
C PHE A 19 -5.17 -1.70 -1.83
N PHE A 20 -4.08 -1.83 -1.09
CA PHE A 20 -3.20 -2.98 -1.24
C PHE A 20 -3.59 -4.08 -0.26
N SER A 21 -3.54 -5.32 -0.74
CA SER A 21 -3.69 -6.52 0.06
C SER A 21 -2.59 -7.49 -0.30
N GLY A 22 -2.04 -8.17 0.69
CA GLY A 22 -0.94 -9.08 0.47
C GLY A 22 -0.52 -9.82 1.73
N THR A 23 0.57 -10.56 1.61
CA THR A 23 1.20 -11.26 2.72
C THR A 23 2.61 -10.72 2.87
N VAL A 24 2.99 -10.41 4.09
CA VAL A 24 4.35 -10.02 4.41
C VAL A 24 5.07 -11.20 5.04
N ILE A 25 6.24 -11.51 4.52
CA ILE A 25 7.22 -12.39 5.16
C ILE A 25 8.47 -11.60 5.53
N LEU A 26 9.01 -11.85 6.72
CA LEU A 26 10.27 -11.28 7.21
C LEU A 26 11.26 -12.43 7.40
N GLU A 27 12.36 -12.43 6.65
CA GLU A 27 13.42 -13.47 6.71
C GLU A 27 12.85 -14.90 6.56
N GLY A 28 11.82 -15.08 5.71
CA GLY A 28 11.17 -16.38 5.50
C GLY A 28 10.17 -16.81 6.58
N ALA A 29 9.90 -15.95 7.58
CA ALA A 29 8.92 -16.20 8.63
C ALA A 29 7.83 -15.13 8.66
N VAL A 30 6.73 -15.43 9.37
CA VAL A 30 5.67 -14.45 9.63
C VAL A 30 6.21 -13.36 10.57
N PRO A 31 5.94 -12.07 10.29
CA PRO A 31 6.35 -10.98 11.15
C PRO A 31 5.81 -11.13 12.58
N PRO A 32 6.58 -10.73 13.61
CA PRO A 32 6.13 -10.84 14.98
C PRO A 32 4.88 -9.98 15.23
N VAL A 33 4.03 -10.43 16.17
CA VAL A 33 2.80 -9.73 16.54
C VAL A 33 3.10 -8.29 16.94
N GLY A 34 2.27 -7.36 16.45
CA GLY A 34 2.45 -5.93 16.65
C GLY A 34 3.38 -5.26 15.64
N THR A 35 3.88 -6.01 14.65
CA THR A 35 4.51 -5.42 13.46
C THR A 35 3.46 -4.64 12.66
N ARG A 36 3.83 -3.43 12.26
CA ARG A 36 3.01 -2.55 11.44
C ARG A 36 3.62 -2.46 10.05
N LEU A 37 2.78 -2.34 9.03
CA LEU A 37 3.18 -2.12 7.65
C LEU A 37 2.85 -0.67 7.29
N ILE A 38 3.81 0.03 6.70
CA ILE A 38 3.57 1.33 6.04
C ILE A 38 3.96 1.21 4.58
N ALA A 39 3.27 1.96 3.73
CA ALA A 39 3.65 2.19 2.35
C ALA A 39 4.16 3.61 2.19
N CYS A 40 5.23 3.77 1.42
CA CYS A 40 5.78 5.07 1.09
C CYS A 40 5.97 5.23 -0.41
N ILE A 41 5.63 6.39 -0.94
CA ILE A 41 5.87 6.75 -2.34
C ILE A 41 7.07 7.68 -2.40
N ASN A 42 8.06 7.37 -3.26
CA ASN A 42 9.42 7.94 -3.29
C ASN A 42 10.19 7.73 -1.98
N ASP A 43 9.74 8.36 -0.90
CA ASP A 43 10.33 8.28 0.42
C ASP A 43 9.28 8.63 1.50
N CYS A 44 9.47 8.10 2.71
CA CYS A 44 8.52 8.29 3.81
C CYS A 44 8.60 9.66 4.51
N LYS A 45 9.50 10.58 4.10
CA LYS A 45 9.74 11.87 4.76
C LYS A 45 9.27 13.07 3.92
N SER A 46 9.63 13.11 2.63
CA SER A 46 9.31 14.17 1.67
C SER A 46 8.25 13.77 0.65
N GLY A 47 7.96 12.47 0.49
CA GLY A 47 6.92 11.97 -0.40
C GLY A 47 5.59 11.75 0.33
N PHE A 48 5.17 10.50 0.37
CA PHE A 48 3.95 10.05 1.05
C PHE A 48 4.28 8.92 2.02
N GLU A 49 3.64 8.91 3.19
CA GLU A 49 3.64 7.81 4.15
C GLU A 49 2.17 7.45 4.43
N SER A 50 1.80 6.19 4.24
CA SER A 50 0.46 5.69 4.56
C SER A 50 0.25 5.63 6.07
N GLU A 51 -1.01 5.49 6.49
CA GLU A 51 -1.29 5.09 7.86
C GLU A 51 -0.68 3.69 8.14
N PRO A 52 -0.17 3.46 9.36
CA PRO A 52 0.42 2.19 9.72
C PRO A 52 -0.66 1.13 9.92
N TYR A 53 -0.61 0.08 9.11
CA TYR A 53 -1.51 -1.06 9.19
C TYR A 53 -0.95 -2.14 10.11
N VAL A 54 -1.74 -2.62 11.07
CA VAL A 54 -1.32 -3.73 11.96
C VAL A 54 -1.50 -5.04 11.23
N LEU A 55 -0.40 -5.76 10.98
CA LEU A 55 -0.45 -7.07 10.33
C LEU A 55 -1.26 -8.08 11.15
N LYS A 56 -1.98 -8.96 10.45
CA LYS A 56 -2.66 -10.10 11.07
C LYS A 56 -1.64 -11.14 11.55
N LEU A 57 -2.10 -12.09 12.36
CA LEU A 57 -1.27 -13.14 12.96
C LEU A 57 -0.57 -14.04 11.93
N ASP A 58 -1.11 -14.12 10.72
CA ASP A 58 -0.57 -14.86 9.58
C ASP A 58 0.34 -14.01 8.68
N GLY A 59 0.59 -12.75 9.06
CA GLY A 59 1.41 -11.80 8.30
C GLY A 59 0.65 -11.14 7.14
N THR A 60 -0.65 -11.38 7.01
CA THR A 60 -1.45 -10.79 5.94
C THR A 60 -1.92 -9.39 6.30
N PHE A 61 -2.17 -8.60 5.26
CA PHE A 61 -2.85 -7.31 5.34
C PHE A 61 -3.86 -7.20 4.21
N ASP A 62 -4.95 -6.51 4.48
CA ASP A 62 -5.94 -6.15 3.48
C ASP A 62 -6.32 -4.69 3.65
N GLN A 63 -6.61 -4.03 2.53
CA GLN A 63 -7.06 -2.64 2.50
C GLN A 63 -6.05 -1.65 3.10
N LEU A 64 -4.75 -1.88 2.89
CA LEU A 64 -3.75 -0.85 3.17
C LEU A 64 -3.99 0.32 2.19
N GLU A 65 -4.50 1.43 2.72
CA GLU A 65 -4.80 2.62 1.95
C GLU A 65 -3.52 3.39 1.63
N VAL A 66 -3.24 3.54 0.34
CA VAL A 66 -2.19 4.41 -0.19
C VAL A 66 -2.90 5.49 -0.97
N ASN A 67 -2.96 6.70 -0.42
CA ASN A 67 -3.75 7.80 -0.96
C ASN A 67 -2.96 9.12 -0.93
N PRO A 68 -1.98 9.30 -1.84
CA PRO A 68 -1.24 10.54 -1.93
C PRO A 68 -2.15 11.69 -2.35
N LYS A 69 -2.13 12.78 -1.58
CA LYS A 69 -2.87 14.02 -1.92
C LYS A 69 -2.24 14.83 -3.06
N SER A 70 -1.11 14.36 -3.61
CA SER A 70 -0.34 15.04 -4.65
C SER A 70 -0.30 14.19 -5.91
N GLU A 71 -0.82 14.73 -7.01
CA GLU A 71 -0.81 14.08 -8.33
C GLU A 71 0.61 13.86 -8.88
N GLY A 72 1.60 14.60 -8.39
CA GLY A 72 3.02 14.43 -8.77
C GLY A 72 3.68 13.16 -8.21
N LEU A 73 2.98 12.38 -7.39
CA LEU A 73 3.45 11.10 -6.85
C LEU A 73 2.88 9.89 -7.61
N VAL A 74 2.09 10.14 -8.66
CA VAL A 74 1.45 9.12 -9.47
C VAL A 74 2.47 8.48 -10.42
N GLY A 75 2.49 7.14 -10.49
CA GLY A 75 3.47 6.38 -11.28
C GLY A 75 4.84 6.24 -10.63
N HIS A 76 4.98 6.70 -9.38
CA HIS A 76 6.19 6.51 -8.59
C HIS A 76 6.15 5.16 -7.85
N THR A 77 7.34 4.60 -7.60
CA THR A 77 7.46 3.32 -6.91
C THR A 77 6.96 3.41 -5.47
N ILE A 78 6.08 2.47 -5.10
CA ILE A 78 5.69 2.26 -3.71
C ILE A 78 6.71 1.32 -3.06
N SER A 79 7.27 1.75 -1.94
CA SER A 79 8.10 0.93 -1.06
C SER A 79 7.34 0.63 0.22
N PHE A 80 7.28 -0.65 0.59
CA PHE A 80 6.68 -1.07 1.85
C PHE A 80 7.74 -1.21 2.95
N TYR A 81 7.40 -0.82 4.17
CA TYR A 81 8.28 -0.95 5.34
C TYR A 81 7.54 -1.57 6.50
N LEU A 82 8.20 -2.51 7.16
CA LEU A 82 7.78 -3.06 8.44
C LEU A 82 8.31 -2.20 9.57
N VAL A 83 7.40 -1.67 10.38
CA VAL A 83 7.69 -0.83 11.53
C VAL A 83 7.36 -1.62 12.78
N ASN A 84 8.31 -1.70 13.69
CA ASN A 84 8.12 -2.26 15.02
C ASN A 84 8.73 -1.32 16.07
N ARG A 85 8.65 -1.71 17.34
CA ARG A 85 9.22 -0.93 18.47
C ARG A 85 10.74 -0.72 18.39
N PHE A 86 11.44 -1.47 17.53
CA PHE A 86 12.89 -1.44 17.39
C PHE A 86 13.36 -0.64 16.17
N GLY A 87 12.48 -0.35 15.20
CA GLY A 87 12.84 0.41 14.01
C GLY A 87 11.98 0.11 12.78
N ARG A 88 12.49 0.47 11.61
CA ARG A 88 11.87 0.26 10.29
C ARG A 88 12.74 -0.69 9.46
N ILE A 89 12.14 -1.73 8.90
CA ILE A 89 12.77 -2.70 8.00
C ILE A 89 12.11 -2.55 6.64
N LYS A 90 12.88 -2.30 5.57
CA LYS A 90 12.34 -2.20 4.22
C LYS A 90 11.98 -3.58 3.69
N ALA A 91 10.79 -3.73 3.10
CA ALA A 91 10.43 -4.94 2.37
C ALA A 91 11.23 -5.02 1.06
N LEU A 92 11.63 -6.23 0.66
CA LEU A 92 12.38 -6.44 -0.57
C LEU A 92 11.51 -6.31 -1.84
N GLU A 93 10.19 -6.43 -1.71
CA GLU A 93 9.26 -6.29 -2.83
C GLU A 93 8.95 -4.82 -3.11
N ASP A 94 9.23 -4.38 -4.34
CA ASP A 94 8.79 -3.10 -4.88
C ASP A 94 7.64 -3.29 -5.88
N VAL A 95 6.60 -2.47 -5.75
CA VAL A 95 5.48 -2.42 -6.69
C VAL A 95 5.58 -1.12 -7.48
N ARG A 96 5.57 -1.24 -8.82
CA ARG A 96 5.47 -0.10 -9.75
C ARG A 96 4.01 0.04 -10.18
N ILE A 97 3.51 1.27 -10.17
CA ILE A 97 2.17 1.64 -10.65
C ILE A 97 2.29 2.23 -12.05
#